data_AF-A0A0E3ZGK8-F1
#
_entry.id   AF-A0A0E3ZGK8-F1
#
_cell.length_a   1.000
_cell.length_b   1.000
_cell.length_c   1.000
_cell.angle_alpha   90.00
_cell.angle_beta   90.00
_cell.angle_gamma   90.00
#
_symmetry.space_group_name_H-M   'P 1'
#
loop_
_entity.id
_entity.type
_entity.pdbx_description
1 polymer ?
#
loop_
_entity_poly.entity_id
_entity_poly.type
_entity_poly.pdbx_seq_one_letter_code
_entity_poly.pdbx_strand_id
1 'polypeptide(L)'
;MFLMNMQALLADELQQEPKDRYSHSKLAYRLNPATAVGHLKKNVVALRTSDSPQQILPELKESFLQHVEPVRPGRKYPRQKDKYRHRKTPVLMRNRKNVL
;
A
#
# COMPACT_ATOMS: atom_id res chain seq x y z
N MET A 1 -17.41 -5.21 7.65
CA MET A 1 -18.16 -4.00 7.27
C MET A 1 -17.65 -2.76 8.00
N PHE A 2 -17.73 -2.67 9.33
CA PHE A 2 -17.33 -1.47 10.10
C PHE A 2 -15.95 -0.86 9.73
N LEU A 3 -14.89 -1.67 9.75
CA LEU A 3 -13.53 -1.21 9.42
C LEU A 3 -13.41 -0.67 7.98
N MET A 4 -14.12 -1.26 7.03
CA MET A 4 -14.08 -0.82 5.63
C MET A 4 -14.78 0.54 5.49
N ASN A 5 -15.90 0.73 6.19
CA ASN A 5 -16.61 2.01 6.18
C ASN A 5 -15.77 3.12 6.83
N MET A 6 -15.14 2.85 7.98
CA MET A 6 -14.21 3.81 8.61
C MET A 6 -13.02 4.13 7.71
N GLN A 7 -12.42 3.11 7.09
CA GLN A 7 -11.30 3.32 6.17
C GLN A 7 -11.73 4.18 4.98
N ALA A 8 -12.91 3.94 4.40
CA ALA A 8 -13.43 4.73 3.29
C ALA A 8 -13.65 6.19 3.68
N LEU A 9 -14.26 6.45 4.85
CA LEU A 9 -14.48 7.81 5.37
C LEU A 9 -13.15 8.56 5.58
N LEU A 10 -12.19 7.93 6.26
CA LEU A 10 -10.87 8.53 6.50
C LEU A 10 -10.09 8.73 5.21
N ALA A 11 -10.21 7.79 4.27
CA ALA A 11 -9.51 7.91 2.99
C ALA A 11 -10.08 9.05 2.15
N ASP A 12 -11.40 9.23 2.12
CA ASP A 12 -12.04 10.33 1.39
C ASP A 12 -11.63 11.70 1.96
N GLU A 13 -11.64 11.84 3.29
CA GLU A 13 -11.17 13.03 3.99
C GLU A 13 -9.71 13.38 3.62
N LEU A 14 -8.83 12.37 3.66
CA LEU A 14 -7.40 12.56 3.45
C LEU A 14 -6.98 12.61 1.98
N GLN A 15 -7.86 12.31 1.02
CA GLN A 15 -7.45 12.16 -0.38
C GLN A 15 -7.05 13.49 -1.05
N GLN A 16 -7.42 14.64 -0.46
CA GLN A 16 -6.96 15.95 -0.95
C GLN A 16 -5.46 16.18 -0.69
N GLU A 17 -4.95 15.72 0.45
CA GLU A 17 -3.54 15.88 0.83
C GLU A 17 -2.55 15.30 -0.21
N PRO A 18 -2.69 14.04 -0.70
CA PRO A 18 -1.86 13.54 -1.79
C PRO A 18 -2.07 14.26 -3.12
N LYS A 19 -3.27 14.80 -3.39
CA LYS A 19 -3.52 15.54 -4.64
C LYS A 19 -2.71 16.83 -4.65
N ASP A 20 -2.72 17.56 -3.54
CA ASP A 20 -2.00 18.83 -3.42
C ASP A 20 -0.48 18.59 -3.35
N ARG A 21 -0.05 17.65 -2.50
CA ARG A 21 1.37 17.31 -2.30
C ARG A 21 2.07 16.82 -3.56
N TYR A 22 1.35 16.11 -4.43
CA TYR A 22 1.89 15.55 -5.68
C TYR A 22 1.30 16.21 -6.92
N SER A 23 0.75 17.42 -6.81
CA SER A 23 0.15 18.18 -7.92
C SER A 23 1.10 18.39 -9.10
N HIS A 24 2.41 18.51 -8.83
CA HIS A 24 3.45 18.65 -9.85
C HIS A 24 3.94 17.31 -10.44
N SER A 25 3.48 16.18 -9.93
CA SER A 25 3.90 14.86 -10.43
C SER A 25 3.16 14.50 -11.71
N LYS A 26 3.83 13.74 -12.58
CA LYS A 26 3.21 13.16 -13.78
C LYS A 26 2.10 12.16 -13.46
N LEU A 27 2.12 11.56 -12.27
CA LEU A 27 1.16 10.54 -11.85
C LEU A 27 0.28 11.10 -10.72
N ALA A 28 -1.00 10.75 -10.74
CA ALA A 28 -1.88 10.98 -9.61
C ALA A 28 -1.51 10.02 -8.47
N TYR A 29 -1.59 10.50 -7.22
CA TYR A 29 -1.34 9.69 -6.04
C TYR A 29 -2.65 9.43 -5.29
N ARG A 30 -2.77 8.24 -4.71
CA ARG A 30 -3.88 7.86 -3.84
C ARG A 30 -3.36 7.20 -2.57
N LEU A 31 -4.18 7.16 -1.54
CA LEU A 31 -3.90 6.37 -0.36
C LEU A 31 -3.87 4.88 -0.71
N ASN A 32 -2.94 4.12 -0.13
CA ASN A 32 -2.90 2.68 -0.29
C ASN A 32 -3.97 2.04 0.63
N PRO A 33 -5.05 1.45 0.07
CA PRO A 33 -6.14 0.92 0.87
C PRO A 33 -5.72 -0.30 1.71
N ALA A 34 -4.74 -1.08 1.24
CA ALA A 34 -4.30 -2.28 1.94
C ALA A 34 -3.53 -1.92 3.22
N THR A 35 -2.61 -0.94 3.13
CA THR A 35 -1.89 -0.45 4.33
C THR A 35 -2.86 0.29 5.25
N ALA A 36 -3.74 1.14 4.72
CA ALA A 36 -4.74 1.87 5.51
C ALA A 36 -5.61 0.93 6.37
N VAL A 37 -6.13 -0.15 5.79
CA VAL A 37 -6.86 -1.18 6.55
C VAL A 37 -5.98 -1.85 7.61
N GLY A 38 -4.72 -2.15 7.28
CA GLY A 38 -3.76 -2.74 8.23
C GLY A 38 -3.49 -1.84 9.44
N HIS A 39 -3.25 -0.55 9.21
CA HIS A 39 -3.05 0.44 10.27
C HIS A 39 -4.32 0.66 11.09
N LEU A 40 -5.48 0.78 10.44
CA LEU A 40 -6.76 0.92 11.14
C LEU A 40 -7.04 -0.29 12.03
N LYS A 41 -6.78 -1.52 11.55
CA LYS A 41 -6.96 -2.74 12.35
C LYS A 41 -6.13 -2.75 13.63
N LYS A 42 -4.90 -2.24 13.59
CA LYS A 42 -4.03 -2.17 14.78
C LYS A 42 -4.56 -1.18 15.81
N ASN A 43 -5.14 -0.07 15.34
CA ASN A 43 -5.53 1.05 16.20
C ASN A 43 -7.03 1.10 16.54
N VAL A 44 -7.89 0.28 15.91
CA VAL A 44 -9.35 0.36 16.07
C VAL A 44 -9.82 0.11 17.52
N VAL A 45 -9.16 -0.79 18.23
CA VAL A 45 -9.49 -1.07 19.63
C VAL A 45 -9.16 0.15 20.48
N ALA A 46 -7.92 0.64 20.37
CA ALA A 46 -7.46 1.83 21.07
C ALA A 46 -8.32 3.07 20.73
N LEU A 47 -8.70 3.27 19.48
CA LEU A 47 -9.61 4.34 19.06
C LEU A 47 -10.98 4.29 19.75
N ARG A 48 -11.43 3.10 20.14
CA ARG A 48 -12.75 2.89 20.75
C ARG A 48 -12.72 2.83 22.27
N THR A 49 -11.60 2.41 22.85
CA THR A 49 -11.48 2.16 24.30
C THR A 49 -10.57 3.13 25.02
N SER A 50 -9.76 3.92 24.30
CA SER A 50 -8.90 4.93 24.92
C SER A 50 -9.73 6.11 25.44
N ASP A 51 -9.26 6.71 26.53
CA ASP A 51 -9.79 7.97 27.06
C ASP A 51 -9.39 9.17 26.19
N SER A 52 -8.39 9.02 25.31
CA SER A 52 -7.84 10.07 24.44
C SER A 52 -7.79 9.70 22.94
N PRO A 53 -8.92 9.33 22.30
CA PRO A 53 -8.96 9.02 20.87
C PRO A 53 -8.49 10.18 19.97
N GLN A 54 -8.54 11.41 20.48
CA GLN A 54 -8.07 12.63 19.81
C GLN A 54 -6.55 12.64 19.59
N GLN A 55 -5.78 11.83 20.32
CA GLN A 55 -4.34 11.68 20.11
C GLN A 55 -4.03 10.58 19.09
N ILE A 56 -4.81 9.50 19.09
CA ILE A 56 -4.60 8.33 18.23
C ILE A 56 -5.03 8.63 16.78
N LEU A 57 -6.11 9.39 16.60
CA LEU A 57 -6.66 9.66 15.28
C LEU A 57 -5.71 10.48 14.39
N PRO A 58 -5.06 11.57 14.84
CA PRO A 58 -4.05 12.29 14.06
C PRO A 58 -2.88 11.42 13.64
N GLU A 59 -2.32 10.62 14.56
CA GLU A 59 -1.22 9.69 14.26
C GLU A 59 -1.62 8.67 13.19
N LEU A 60 -2.86 8.17 13.26
CA LEU A 60 -3.41 7.27 12.26
C LEU A 60 -3.52 7.94 10.88
N LYS A 61 -4.01 9.18 10.85
CA LYS A 61 -4.12 9.96 9.62
C LYS A 61 -2.75 10.22 8.99
N GLU A 62 -1.76 10.57 9.81
CA GLU A 62 -0.39 10.74 9.35
C GLU A 62 0.19 9.45 8.77
N SER A 63 -0.03 8.32 9.46
CA SER A 63 0.38 7.00 8.97
C SER A 63 -0.21 6.66 7.59
N PHE A 64 -1.45 7.09 7.30
CA PHE A 64 -2.07 6.92 5.99
C PHE A 64 -1.36 7.76 4.93
N LEU A 65 -1.06 9.03 5.24
CA LEU A 65 -0.38 9.96 4.33
C LEU A 65 1.06 9.55 4.01
N GLN A 66 1.73 8.82 4.92
CA GLN A 66 3.04 8.23 4.66
C GLN A 66 2.99 7.07 3.65
N HIS A 67 1.82 6.43 3.48
CA HIS A 67 1.62 5.26 2.61
C HIS A 67 0.73 5.58 1.40
N VAL A 68 1.16 6.55 0.59
CA VAL A 68 0.54 6.84 -0.72
C VAL A 68 1.15 5.99 -1.83
N GLU A 69 0.35 5.67 -2.83
CA GLU A 69 0.78 4.97 -4.04
C GLU A 69 0.42 5.74 -5.31
N PRO A 70 1.29 5.75 -6.34
CA PRO A 70 0.98 6.36 -7.61
C PRO A 70 -0.02 5.50 -8.40
N VAL A 71 -1.09 6.13 -8.87
CA VAL A 71 -2.05 5.56 -9.81
C VAL A 71 -1.41 5.54 -11.19
N ARG A 72 -1.06 4.34 -11.67
CA ARG A 72 -0.45 4.14 -12.98
C ARG A 72 -1.54 3.76 -14.00
N PRO A 73 -1.96 4.68 -14.90
CA PRO A 73 -2.96 4.37 -15.91
C PRO A 73 -2.45 3.26 -16.84
N GLY A 74 -3.35 2.39 -17.29
CA GLY A 74 -3.01 1.30 -18.21
C GLY A 74 -2.22 0.15 -17.59
N ARG A 75 -2.14 0.04 -16.25
CA ARG A 75 -1.49 -1.09 -15.59
C ARG A 75 -2.21 -2.41 -15.93
N LYS A 76 -1.53 -3.26 -16.70
CA LYS A 76 -1.97 -4.63 -16.99
C LYS A 76 -1.04 -5.61 -16.26
N TYR A 77 -1.63 -6.63 -15.63
CA TYR A 77 -0.90 -7.74 -15.03
C TYR A 77 -1.27 -9.06 -15.73
N PRO A 78 -0.89 -9.22 -17.01
CA PRO A 78 -1.18 -10.47 -17.71
C PRO A 78 -0.45 -11.62 -17.02
N ARG A 79 -1.20 -12.65 -16.61
CA ARG A 79 -0.61 -13.87 -16.05
C ARG A 79 0.04 -14.67 -17.18
N GLN A 80 1.37 -14.59 -17.31
CA GLN A 80 2.12 -15.42 -18.26
C GLN A 80 2.38 -16.81 -17.66
N LYS A 81 1.37 -17.70 -17.71
CA LYS A 81 1.45 -19.06 -17.14
C LYS A 81 2.62 -19.87 -17.71
N ASP A 82 2.90 -19.70 -19.00
CA ASP A 82 3.95 -20.44 -19.71
C ASP A 82 5.31 -19.74 -19.77
N LYS A 83 5.50 -18.59 -19.09
CA LYS A 83 6.73 -17.78 -19.17
C LYS A 83 8.01 -18.59 -18.94
N TYR A 84 7.92 -19.61 -18.08
CA TYR A 84 9.05 -20.45 -17.69
C TYR A 84 8.90 -21.90 -18.16
N ARG A 85 7.87 -22.23 -18.94
CA ARG A 85 7.60 -23.61 -19.39
C ARG A 85 8.74 -24.20 -20.23
N HIS A 86 9.41 -23.36 -21.01
CA HIS A 86 10.55 -23.75 -21.84
C HIS A 86 11.90 -23.22 -21.32
N ARG A 87 11.95 -22.70 -20.09
CA ARG A 87 13.19 -22.15 -19.53
C ARG A 87 14.15 -23.31 -19.28
N LYS A 88 15.19 -23.44 -20.11
CA LYS A 88 16.32 -24.32 -19.84
C LYS A 88 17.14 -23.72 -18.70
N THR A 89 17.45 -24.52 -17.68
CA THR A 89 18.44 -24.15 -16.67
C THR A 89 19.78 -23.94 -17.37
N PRO A 90 20.50 -22.83 -17.08
CA PRO A 90 21.81 -22.61 -17.67
C PRO A 90 22.76 -23.75 -17.26
N VAL A 91 23.62 -24.18 -18.18
CA VAL A 91 24.64 -25.18 -17.89
C VAL A 91 25.62 -24.58 -16.88
N LEU A 92 25.59 -25.09 -15.65
CA LEU A 92 26.56 -24.73 -14.63
C LEU A 92 27.87 -25.44 -14.96
N MET A 93 28.91 -24.66 -15.29
CA MET A 93 30.25 -25.22 -15.46
C MET A 93 30.77 -25.73 -14.10
N ARG A 94 31.45 -26.87 -14.10
CA ARG A 94 32.05 -27.51 -12.90
C ARG A 94 32.92 -26.59 -12.05
N ASN A 95 33.47 -25.52 -12.64
CA ASN A 95 34.38 -24.59 -11.97
C ASN A 95 33.67 -23.42 -11.26
N ARG A 96 32.34 -23.29 -11.37
CA ARG A 96 31.60 -22.29 -10.58
C ARG A 96 31.44 -22.81 -9.15
N LYS A 97 32.14 -22.18 -8.21
CA LYS A 97 31.83 -22.34 -6.78
C LYS A 97 30.38 -21.91 -6.54
N ASN A 98 29.63 -22.71 -5.78
CA ASN A 98 28.33 -22.28 -5.27
C ASN A 98 28.58 -21.08 -4.35
N VAL A 99 28.13 -19.90 -4.77
CA VAL A 99 28.06 -18.74 -3.88
C VAL A 99 26.69 -18.83 -3.21
N LEU A 100 26.72 -19.16 -1.92
CA LEU A 100 25.55 -19.12 -1.01
C LEU A 100 25.15 -17.67 -0.75
#